data_AF-A0A2T1LQW8-F1
#
_entry.id   AF-A0A2T1LQW8-F1
#
_cell.length_a   1.000
_cell.length_b   1.000
_cell.length_c   1.000
_cell.angle_alpha   90.00
_cell.angle_beta   90.00
_cell.angle_gamma   90.00
#
_symmetry.space_group_name_H-M   'P 1'
#
loop_
_entity.id
_entity.type
_entity.pdbx_description
1 polymer ?
#
loop_
_entity_poly.entity_id
_entity_poly.type
_entity_poly.pdbx_seq_one_letter_code
_entity_poly.pdbx_strand_id
1 'polypeptide(L)' 'MPKGGSGVSKATVVRTLQALEKHNIVKRKTGVVMLNPNVIFKGGYGKRMNVLMRYHSLFSEESTDRTEIEMTLMSESSQS' A
#
# COMPACT_ATOMS: atom_id res chain seq x y z
N MET A 1 -7.57 5.63 -32.24
CA MET A 1 -7.52 6.00 -30.80
C MET A 1 -7.57 4.73 -29.97
N PRO A 2 -6.70 4.52 -28.97
CA PRO A 2 -6.70 3.28 -28.21
C PRO A 2 -8.00 3.17 -27.39
N LYS A 3 -8.75 2.07 -27.58
CA LYS A 3 -9.96 1.74 -26.81
C LYS A 3 -9.58 1.17 -25.45
N GLY A 4 -9.05 2.00 -24.57
CA GLY A 4 -8.70 1.61 -23.19
C GLY A 4 -9.87 1.84 -22.23
N GLY A 5 -10.88 0.99 -22.26
CA GLY A 5 -12.01 1.05 -21.33
C GLY A 5 -12.50 -0.36 -20.99
N SER A 6 -12.88 -0.59 -19.74
CA SER A 6 -13.27 -1.90 -19.19
C SER A 6 -14.56 -2.51 -19.77
N GLY A 7 -15.10 -1.95 -20.86
CA GLY A 7 -16.37 -2.38 -21.48
C GLY A 7 -17.62 -2.09 -20.63
N VAL A 8 -17.48 -1.44 -19.48
CA VAL A 8 -18.56 -1.15 -18.53
C VAL A 8 -18.71 0.34 -18.24
N SER A 9 -19.88 0.74 -17.73
CA SER A 9 -20.14 2.14 -17.40
C SER A 9 -19.19 2.67 -16.32
N LYS A 10 -18.89 3.98 -16.36
CA LYS A 10 -18.10 4.64 -15.32
C LYS A 10 -18.70 4.42 -13.92
N ALA A 11 -20.02 4.48 -13.82
CA ALA A 11 -20.74 4.25 -12.56
C ALA A 11 -20.51 2.84 -12.01
N THR A 12 -20.45 1.83 -12.88
CA THR A 12 -20.10 0.45 -12.50
C THR A 12 -18.67 0.38 -11.98
N VAL A 13 -17.70 0.96 -12.69
CA VAL A 13 -16.30 1.00 -12.26
C VAL A 13 -16.16 1.66 -10.90
N VAL A 14 -16.82 2.80 -10.68
CA VAL A 14 -16.78 3.52 -9.41
C VAL A 14 -17.33 2.67 -8.27
N ARG A 15 -18.50 2.05 -8.45
CA ARG A 15 -19.11 1.19 -7.42
C ARG A 15 -18.23 -0.01 -7.09
N THR A 16 -17.64 -0.64 -8.11
CA THR A 16 -16.70 -1.76 -7.90
C THR A 16 -15.49 -1.30 -7.11
N LEU A 17 -14.85 -0.19 -7.48
CA LEU A 17 -13.69 0.32 -6.76
C LEU A 17 -14.01 0.71 -5.30
N GLN A 18 -15.19 1.28 -5.04
CA GLN A 18 -15.66 1.57 -3.67
C GLN A 18 -15.82 0.28 -2.84
N ALA A 19 -16.39 -0.77 -3.42
CA ALA A 19 -16.54 -2.05 -2.73
C ALA A 19 -15.16 -2.67 -2.42
N LEU A 20 -14.24 -2.64 -3.38
CA LEU A 20 -12.87 -3.16 -3.19
C LEU A 20 -12.10 -2.38 -2.12
N GLU A 21 -12.26 -1.06 -2.04
CA GLU A 21 -11.66 -0.25 -0.96
C GLU A 21 -12.27 -0.59 0.40
N LYS A 22 -13.61 -0.68 0.49
CA LYS A 22 -14.31 -1.01 1.73
C LYS A 22 -13.82 -2.33 2.33
N HIS A 23 -13.46 -3.30 1.48
CA HIS A 23 -12.95 -4.60 1.91
C HIS A 23 -11.41 -4.66 1.99
N ASN A 24 -10.72 -3.52 1.94
CA ASN A 24 -9.26 -3.42 2.00
C ASN A 24 -8.55 -4.27 0.92
N ILE A 25 -9.18 -4.42 -0.26
CA ILE A 25 -8.62 -5.16 -1.39
C ILE A 25 -7.76 -4.24 -2.27
N VAL A 26 -8.15 -2.97 -2.38
CA VAL A 26 -7.36 -1.93 -3.07
C VAL A 26 -7.24 -0.69 -2.21
N LYS A 27 -6.21 0.11 -2.48
CA LYS A 27 -6.09 1.51 -2.07
C LYS A 27 -5.98 2.39 -3.31
N ARG A 28 -6.55 3.60 -3.26
CA ARG A 28 -6.47 4.57 -4.35
C ARG A 28 -5.83 5.87 -3.90
N LYS A 29 -5.05 6.47 -4.81
CA LYS A 29 -4.62 7.87 -4.80
C LYS A 29 -5.00 8.47 -6.17
N THR A 30 -5.02 9.79 -6.31
CA THR A 30 -5.33 10.42 -7.61
C THR A 30 -4.44 9.85 -8.71
N GLY A 31 -5.05 9.24 -9.73
CA GLY A 31 -4.34 8.61 -10.85
C GLY A 31 -3.75 7.22 -10.59
N VAL A 32 -3.85 6.66 -9.38
CA VAL A 32 -3.21 5.39 -9.00
C VAL A 32 -4.17 4.48 -8.23
N VAL A 33 -4.24 3.20 -8.61
CA VAL A 33 -4.94 2.13 -7.87
C VAL A 33 -3.93 1.04 -7.56
N MET A 34 -3.80 0.65 -6.28
CA MET A 34 -2.90 -0.42 -5.85
C MET A 34 -3.67 -1.54 -5.14
N LEU A 35 -3.29 -2.79 -5.40
CA LEU A 35 -3.83 -3.97 -4.75
C LEU A 35 -3.19 -4.18 -3.37
N ASN A 36 -3.99 -4.57 -2.38
CA ASN A 36 -3.49 -5.00 -1.09
C ASN A 36 -2.69 -6.31 -1.28
N PRO A 37 -1.40 -6.35 -0.92
CA PRO A 37 -0.56 -7.54 -1.07
C PRO A 37 -1.13 -8.75 -0.36
N ASN A 38 -1.85 -8.57 0.76
CA ASN A 38 -2.48 -9.66 1.51
C ASN A 38 -3.57 -10.40 0.72
N VAL A 39 -4.12 -9.79 -0.34
CA VAL A 39 -5.17 -10.40 -1.17
C VAL A 39 -4.58 -11.14 -2.38
N ILE A 40 -3.46 -10.66 -2.91
CA ILE A 40 -2.89 -11.17 -4.16
C ILE A 40 -1.70 -12.11 -3.98
N PHE A 41 -1.09 -12.16 -2.79
CA PHE A 41 0.08 -12.99 -2.58
C PHE A 41 -0.24 -14.48 -2.55
N LYS A 42 0.21 -15.20 -3.58
CA LYS A 42 0.26 -16.66 -3.66
C LYS A 42 1.67 -17.24 -3.48
N GLY A 43 2.66 -16.42 -3.10
CA GLY A 43 4.08 -16.81 -2.96
C GLY A 43 4.52 -17.00 -1.50
N GLY A 44 5.69 -17.63 -1.29
CA GLY A 44 6.27 -17.90 0.03
C GLY A 44 6.62 -16.65 0.87
N TYR A 45 6.79 -16.86 2.18
CA TYR A 45 6.85 -15.83 3.23
C TYR A 45 7.78 -14.63 2.93
N GLY A 46 9.02 -14.86 2.47
CA GLY A 46 9.99 -13.78 2.27
C GLY A 46 9.61 -12.76 1.19
N LYS A 47 9.02 -13.22 0.07
CA LYS A 47 8.57 -12.33 -1.02
C LYS A 47 7.36 -11.50 -0.61
N ARG A 48 6.51 -12.04 0.27
CA ARG A 48 5.34 -11.34 0.83
C ARG A 48 5.75 -10.14 1.67
N MET A 49 6.77 -10.29 2.53
CA MET A 49 7.19 -9.22 3.44
C MET A 49 7.73 -8.00 2.69
N ASN A 50 8.56 -8.20 1.67
CA ASN A 50 9.11 -7.08 0.88
C ASN A 50 8.02 -6.24 0.21
N VAL A 51 7.00 -6.89 -0.37
CA VAL A 51 5.90 -6.17 -1.03
C VAL A 51 4.96 -5.52 -0.02
N LEU A 52 4.72 -6.14 1.13
CA LEU A 52 3.93 -5.53 2.20
C LEU A 52 4.57 -4.23 2.71
N MET A 53 5.89 -4.26 2.97
CA MET A 53 6.64 -3.07 3.39
C MET A 53 6.55 -1.94 2.36
N ARG A 54 6.73 -2.25 1.07
CA ARG A 54 6.63 -1.26 -0.01
C ARG A 54 5.21 -0.72 -0.20
N TYR A 55 4.19 -1.54 0.04
CA TYR A 55 2.80 -1.09 0.02
C TYR A 55 2.54 -0.10 1.17
N HIS A 56 2.98 -0.40 2.39
CA HIS A 56 2.82 0.54 3.50
C HIS A 56 3.55 1.86 3.26
N SER A 57 4.80 1.85 2.79
CA SER A 57 5.57 3.09 2.58
C SER A 57 4.97 4.05 1.54
N LEU A 58 4.20 3.54 0.56
CA LEU A 58 3.57 4.37 -0.47
C LEU A 58 2.27 5.04 -0.01
N PHE A 59 1.65 4.49 1.04
CA PHE A 59 0.35 4.91 1.56
C PHE A 59 0.39 5.42 3.00
N SER A 60 1.52 5.31 3.70
CA SER A 60 1.77 6.03 4.95
C SER A 60 2.10 7.48 4.62
N GLU A 61 1.11 8.36 4.75
CA GLU A 61 1.37 9.78 5.02
C GLU A 61 1.53 9.93 6.52
N GLU A 62 2.69 9.50 7.02
CA GLU A 62 3.15 9.86 8.35
C GLU A 62 4.66 9.96 8.26
N SER A 63 5.13 11.21 8.25
CA SER A 63 6.47 11.59 8.64
C SER A 63 6.68 11.18 10.10
N THR A 64 6.89 9.90 10.36
CA THR A 64 7.68 9.50 11.53
C THR A 64 9.06 9.21 11.00
N ASP A 65 9.85 10.27 11.12
CA ASP A 65 11.24 10.37 10.78
C ASP A 65 11.99 9.13 11.29
N ARG A 66 12.66 8.41 10.38
CA ARG A 66 13.59 7.32 10.71
C ARG A 66 14.63 7.77 11.75
N THR A 67 14.86 9.08 11.84
CA THR A 67 15.67 9.78 12.82
C THR A 67 15.27 9.52 14.27
N GLU A 68 13.98 9.37 14.62
CA GLU A 68 13.58 9.13 16.03
C GLU A 68 13.92 7.70 16.49
N ILE A 69 13.74 6.71 15.62
CA ILE A 69 14.08 5.31 15.92
C ILE A 69 15.60 5.16 16.03
N GLU A 70 16.36 5.81 15.14
CA GLU A 70 17.82 5.79 15.15
C GLU A 70 18.40 6.56 16.36
N MET A 71 17.81 7.70 16.73
CA MET A 71 18.23 8.50 17.89
C MET A 71 17.94 7.81 19.23
N THR A 72 16.84 7.06 19.32
CA THR A 72 16.53 6.24 20.51
C THR A 72 17.57 5.13 20.70
N LEU A 73 17.89 4.40 19.62
CA LEU A 73 18.89 3.32 19.65
C LEU A 73 20.31 3.82 19.96
N MET A 74 20.66 5.02 19.51
CA MET A 74 21.95 5.66 19.82
C MET A 74 22.04 6.15 21.28
N SER A 75 20.92 6.55 21.88
CA SER A 75 20.87 6.98 23.28
C SER A 75 21.04 5.81 24.26
N GLU A 76 20.48 4.65 23.94
CA GLU A 76 20.59 3.44 24.77
C GLU A 76 21.99 2.81 24.70
N SER A 77 22.67 2.90 23.55
CA SER A 77 24.03 2.38 23.36
C SER A 77 25.13 3.28 23.95
N SER A 78 24.79 4.51 24.36
CA SER A 78 25.72 5.44 25.02
C SER A 78 25.69 5.36 26.56
N GLN A 79 24.77 4.57 27.14
CA GLN A 79 24.64 4.39 28.60
C GLN A 79 25.19 3.04 29.10
N SER A 80 25.84 2.24 28.24
CA SER A 80 26.47 0.96 28.59
C SER A 80 27.98 0.99 28.48
#